data_AF-A0A6P7JJF9-F1
#
_entry.id   AF-A0A6P7JJF9-F1
#
_cell.length_a   1.000
_cell.length_b   1.000
_cell.length_c   1.000
_cell.angle_alpha   90.00
_cell.angle_beta   90.00
_cell.angle_gamma   90.00
#
_symmetry.space_group_name_H-M   'P 1'
#
loop_
_entity.id
_entity.type
_entity.pdbx_description
1 polymer ?
#
loop_
_entity_poly.entity_id
_entity_poly.type
_entity_poly.pdbx_seq_one_letter_code
_entity_poly.pdbx_strand_id
1 'polypeptide(L)'
;MNCRSEVLEVTVESRQVEEAMLALLHTILLHRSTGKFHYKKEGTYSIGTVGTLDFDCDFIDFTFVRVSSEELDRVIRKAVAEFKDALSNSGSDGMGQISLEFYQKKKSRWPFSDECIPWEVWSIKVNVVNLANEQERQICREKVGEKLGEKVINVVEVINRHEYLPKMPTQSEVDNVFDTSLKDVQPYLYKITYQITDSLGTSVSTTMRRLIKDTLAL
;
A
#
# COMPACT_ATOMS: atom_id res chain seq x y z
N MET A 1 9.04 -7.45 -19.19
CA MET A 1 8.61 -7.77 -17.83
C MET A 1 7.16 -7.39 -17.74
N ASN A 2 6.28 -8.35 -17.50
CA ASN A 2 4.85 -8.04 -17.40
C ASN A 2 4.60 -7.60 -15.96
N CYS A 3 4.09 -6.38 -15.79
CA CYS A 3 3.60 -5.91 -14.50
C CYS A 3 2.45 -6.83 -14.06
N ARG A 4 2.48 -7.28 -12.81
CA ARG A 4 1.39 -8.09 -12.24
C ARG A 4 0.38 -7.19 -11.56
N SER A 5 -0.89 -7.57 -11.64
CA SER A 5 -1.98 -6.80 -11.06
C SER A 5 -2.93 -7.73 -10.32
N GLU A 6 -3.22 -7.38 -9.07
CA GLU A 6 -4.09 -8.13 -8.18
C GLU A 6 -5.20 -7.22 -7.67
N VAL A 7 -6.40 -7.79 -7.52
CA VAL A 7 -7.60 -7.05 -7.11
C VAL A 7 -8.21 -7.69 -5.88
N LEU A 8 -8.35 -6.91 -4.83
CA LEU A 8 -9.06 -7.27 -3.60
C LEU A 8 -10.33 -6.43 -3.53
N GLU A 9 -11.42 -7.03 -3.09
CA GLU A 9 -12.71 -6.34 -2.97
C GLU A 9 -13.27 -6.56 -1.58
N VAL A 10 -13.65 -5.47 -0.90
CA VAL A 10 -14.25 -5.50 0.43
C VAL A 10 -15.52 -4.64 0.47
N THR A 11 -16.51 -5.07 1.25
CA THR A 11 -17.73 -4.30 1.52
C THR A 11 -17.77 -4.00 3.01
N VAL A 12 -17.87 -2.73 3.38
CA VAL A 12 -17.68 -2.26 4.76
C VAL A 12 -18.62 -1.09 5.10
N GLU A 13 -18.86 -0.82 6.39
CA GLU A 13 -19.47 0.43 6.84
C GLU A 13 -18.46 1.59 6.73
N SER A 14 -18.93 2.83 6.57
CA SER A 14 -18.08 4.04 6.42
C SER A 14 -16.96 4.15 7.48
N ARG A 15 -17.25 3.85 8.75
CA ARG A 15 -16.25 3.91 9.84
C ARG A 15 -15.15 2.86 9.74
N GLN A 16 -15.42 1.75 9.05
CA GLN A 16 -14.50 0.61 8.89
C GLN A 16 -13.55 0.76 7.71
N VAL A 17 -13.78 1.72 6.79
CA VAL A 17 -12.97 1.93 5.59
C VAL A 17 -11.49 2.08 5.92
N GLU A 18 -11.18 2.90 6.91
CA GLU A 18 -9.78 3.20 7.27
C GLU A 18 -9.03 1.96 7.75
N GLU A 19 -9.60 1.22 8.68
CA GLU A 19 -9.00 0.00 9.23
C GLU A 19 -8.89 -1.12 8.20
N ALA A 20 -9.92 -1.30 7.36
CA ALA A 20 -9.88 -2.30 6.29
C ALA A 20 -8.78 -2.00 5.26
N MET A 21 -8.61 -0.74 4.86
CA MET A 21 -7.54 -0.36 3.92
C MET A 21 -6.17 -0.50 4.57
N LEU A 22 -6.00 -0.06 5.82
CA LEU A 22 -4.74 -0.19 6.56
C LEU A 22 -4.33 -1.65 6.72
N ALA A 23 -5.25 -2.53 7.09
CA ALA A 23 -4.98 -3.95 7.27
C ALA A 23 -4.39 -4.60 6.00
N LEU A 24 -5.00 -4.33 4.84
CA LEU A 24 -4.56 -4.90 3.57
C LEU A 24 -3.25 -4.25 3.07
N LEU A 25 -3.14 -2.91 3.12
CA LEU A 25 -1.94 -2.20 2.67
C LEU A 25 -0.71 -2.56 3.52
N HIS A 26 -0.86 -2.64 4.84
CA HIS A 26 0.22 -3.04 5.74
C HIS A 26 0.61 -4.51 5.56
N THR A 27 -0.35 -5.40 5.32
CA THR A 27 -0.07 -6.81 5.00
C THR A 27 0.79 -6.92 3.74
N ILE A 28 0.46 -6.18 2.68
CA ILE A 28 1.23 -6.17 1.44
C ILE A 28 2.63 -5.57 1.67
N LEU A 29 2.72 -4.44 2.37
CA LEU A 29 3.99 -3.76 2.65
C LEU A 29 4.91 -4.57 3.56
N LEU A 30 4.36 -5.35 4.50
CA LEU A 30 5.13 -6.29 5.32
C LEU A 30 5.94 -7.26 4.45
N HIS A 31 5.33 -7.77 3.38
CA HIS A 31 5.95 -8.71 2.44
C HIS A 31 6.74 -8.02 1.31
N ARG A 32 6.72 -6.69 1.26
CA ARG A 32 7.40 -5.86 0.25
C ARG A 32 8.37 -4.87 0.87
N SER A 33 8.78 -5.18 2.10
CA SER A 33 9.77 -4.45 2.85
C SER A 33 10.87 -5.37 3.34
N THR A 34 12.05 -4.79 3.52
CA THR A 34 13.20 -5.48 4.09
C THR A 34 13.94 -4.55 5.05
N GLY A 35 14.93 -5.10 5.75
CA GLY A 35 15.80 -4.32 6.60
C GLY A 35 16.69 -3.40 5.78
N LYS A 36 17.25 -2.37 6.41
CA LYS A 36 18.12 -1.44 5.71
C LYS A 36 19.39 -2.13 5.22
N PHE A 37 19.78 -1.83 3.99
CA PHE A 37 21.02 -2.32 3.41
C PHE A 37 22.20 -1.49 3.92
N HIS A 38 23.25 -2.16 4.37
CA HIS A 38 24.52 -1.56 4.74
C HIS A 38 25.62 -2.13 3.84
N TYR A 39 25.96 -1.38 2.79
CA TYR A 39 26.99 -1.77 1.83
C TYR A 39 28.40 -1.50 2.36
N LYS A 40 29.31 -2.41 2.04
CA LYS A 40 30.76 -2.28 2.25
C LYS A 40 31.46 -1.96 0.93
N LYS A 41 32.68 -1.41 1.00
CA LYS A 41 33.47 -0.98 -0.17
C LYS A 41 33.70 -2.09 -1.21
N GLU A 42 33.68 -3.35 -0.78
CA GLU A 42 33.89 -4.54 -1.62
C GLU A 42 32.62 -4.99 -2.36
N GLY A 43 31.51 -4.26 -2.23
CA GLY A 43 30.22 -4.60 -2.83
C GLY A 43 29.37 -5.59 -2.03
N THR A 44 29.91 -6.13 -0.93
CA THR A 44 29.15 -6.95 0.03
C THR A 44 28.21 -6.08 0.86
N TYR A 45 27.11 -6.65 1.36
CA TYR A 45 26.14 -5.94 2.20
C TYR A 45 25.64 -6.81 3.36
N SER A 46 25.21 -6.14 4.42
CA SER A 46 24.34 -6.73 5.45
C SER A 46 22.96 -6.09 5.39
N ILE A 47 21.93 -6.85 5.78
CA ILE A 47 20.55 -6.38 5.86
C ILE A 47 20.19 -6.26 7.35
N GLY A 48 19.65 -5.12 7.76
CA GLY A 48 19.14 -4.89 9.10
C GLY A 48 17.94 -5.77 9.45
N THR A 49 17.44 -5.65 10.68
CA THR A 49 16.23 -6.36 11.12
C THR A 49 15.00 -5.49 10.91
N VAL A 50 13.87 -6.11 10.56
CA VAL A 50 12.56 -5.45 10.49
C VAL A 50 11.75 -5.89 11.69
N GLY A 51 11.34 -4.93 12.53
CA GLY A 51 10.39 -5.20 13.62
C GLY A 51 8.95 -5.24 13.09
N THR A 52 8.08 -5.93 13.82
CA THR A 52 6.63 -6.02 13.51
C THR A 52 5.81 -5.73 14.76
N LEU A 53 4.59 -5.22 14.56
CA LEU A 53 3.64 -4.90 15.63
C LEU A 53 2.25 -5.37 15.23
N ASP A 54 1.51 -5.91 16.19
CA ASP A 54 0.08 -6.19 16.07
C ASP A 54 -0.72 -4.89 16.25
N PHE A 55 -1.75 -4.71 15.46
CA PHE A 55 -2.68 -3.58 15.53
C PHE A 55 -4.11 -4.11 15.56
N ASP A 56 -4.79 -3.90 16.69
CA ASP A 56 -6.20 -4.24 16.88
C ASP A 56 -7.08 -3.15 16.26
N CYS A 57 -8.06 -3.57 15.47
CA CYS A 57 -9.07 -2.67 14.92
C CYS A 57 -10.13 -2.34 15.98
N ASP A 58 -10.56 -1.09 16.03
CA ASP A 58 -11.61 -0.61 16.93
C ASP A 58 -13.02 -0.86 16.34
N PHE A 59 -13.15 -0.84 15.01
CA PHE A 59 -14.43 -0.95 14.32
C PHE A 59 -14.62 -2.25 13.53
N ILE A 60 -13.62 -3.13 13.53
CA ILE A 60 -13.67 -4.44 12.88
C ILE A 60 -13.13 -5.46 13.88
N ASP A 61 -13.73 -6.65 13.94
CA ASP A 61 -13.23 -7.70 14.83
C ASP A 61 -12.05 -8.41 14.16
N PHE A 62 -10.93 -7.69 14.08
CA PHE A 62 -9.73 -8.10 13.36
C PHE A 62 -8.47 -7.46 13.94
N THR A 63 -7.35 -8.19 13.86
CA THR A 63 -6.01 -7.71 14.20
C THR A 63 -5.11 -7.93 12.99
N PHE A 64 -4.32 -6.92 12.62
CA PHE A 64 -3.34 -7.06 11.54
C PHE A 64 -1.92 -6.75 12.01
N VAL A 65 -0.95 -7.33 11.31
CA VAL A 65 0.47 -7.08 11.56
C VAL A 65 0.97 -5.99 10.62
N ARG A 66 1.70 -5.02 11.15
CA ARG A 66 2.43 -4.02 10.35
C ARG A 66 3.91 -4.02 10.68
N VAL A 67 4.70 -3.44 9.77
CA VAL A 67 6.10 -3.12 10.08
C VAL A 67 6.16 -2.07 11.19
N SER A 68 7.09 -2.25 12.12
CA SER A 68 7.42 -1.33 13.20
C SER A 68 8.14 -0.09 12.67
N SER A 69 7.48 0.70 11.81
CA SER A 69 7.96 1.97 11.30
C SER A 69 6.84 3.02 11.32
N GLU A 70 6.96 3.99 12.21
CA GLU A 70 6.01 5.10 12.35
C GLU A 70 6.04 6.03 11.13
N GLU A 71 7.19 6.19 10.49
CA GLU A 71 7.31 6.98 9.26
C GLU A 71 6.53 6.34 8.11
N LEU A 72 6.61 5.01 7.95
CA LEU A 72 5.82 4.27 6.97
C LEU A 72 4.32 4.36 7.29
N ASP A 73 3.93 4.02 8.53
CA ASP A 73 2.53 4.03 8.97
C ASP A 73 1.86 5.39 8.74
N ARG A 74 2.55 6.49 9.06
CA ARG A 74 2.05 7.84 8.80
C ARG A 74 1.78 8.12 7.32
N VAL A 75 2.63 7.62 6.42
CA VAL A 75 2.43 7.78 4.96
C VAL A 75 1.20 7.01 4.51
N ILE A 76 1.03 5.77 4.98
CA ILE A 76 -0.13 4.94 4.61
C ILE A 76 -1.43 5.52 5.17
N ARG A 77 -1.45 5.91 6.45
CA ARG A 77 -2.61 6.54 7.09
C ARG A 77 -3.03 7.82 6.40
N LYS A 78 -2.07 8.67 6.04
CA LYS A 78 -2.35 9.88 5.26
C LYS A 78 -3.04 9.52 3.94
N ALA A 79 -2.52 8.53 3.22
CA ALA A 79 -3.09 8.10 1.95
C ALA A 79 -4.51 7.56 2.08
N VAL A 80 -4.76 6.75 3.12
CA VAL A 80 -6.07 6.18 3.43
C VAL A 80 -7.07 7.25 3.90
N ALA A 81 -6.63 8.22 4.70
CA ALA A 81 -7.47 9.32 5.16
C ALA A 81 -7.95 10.19 3.98
N GLU A 82 -7.04 10.61 3.10
CA GLU A 82 -7.40 11.38 1.91
C GLU A 82 -8.35 10.59 0.97
N PHE A 83 -8.16 9.28 0.86
CA PHE A 83 -9.09 8.40 0.14
C PHE A 83 -10.48 8.35 0.78
N LYS A 84 -10.56 8.15 2.10
CA LYS A 84 -11.82 8.10 2.87
C LYS A 84 -12.58 9.42 2.79
N ASP A 85 -11.86 10.54 2.88
CA ASP A 85 -12.43 11.88 2.74
C ASP A 85 -12.98 12.09 1.32
N ALA A 86 -12.22 11.70 0.29
CA ALA A 86 -12.68 11.78 -1.09
C ALA A 86 -13.91 10.91 -1.36
N LEU A 87 -13.93 9.68 -0.80
CA LEU A 87 -15.05 8.76 -0.92
C LEU A 87 -16.32 9.35 -0.29
N SER A 88 -16.20 9.92 0.91
CA SER A 88 -17.33 10.52 1.65
C SER A 88 -17.87 11.79 0.97
N ASN A 89 -17.01 12.59 0.33
CA ASN A 89 -17.39 13.86 -0.29
C ASN A 89 -17.85 13.72 -1.75
N SER A 90 -17.72 12.53 -2.34
CA SER A 90 -17.96 12.32 -3.78
C SER A 90 -19.43 12.32 -4.20
N GLY A 91 -20.37 12.14 -3.26
CA GLY A 91 -21.78 11.90 -3.58
C GLY A 91 -22.02 10.62 -4.41
N SER A 92 -21.00 9.76 -4.55
CA SER A 92 -21.08 8.49 -5.28
C SER A 92 -21.86 7.42 -4.51
N ASP A 93 -22.10 6.28 -5.16
CA ASP A 93 -22.72 5.08 -4.57
C ASP A 93 -21.89 4.41 -3.44
N GLY A 94 -20.88 5.10 -2.91
CA GLY A 94 -19.99 4.56 -1.87
C GLY A 94 -18.90 3.64 -2.43
N MET A 95 -18.61 3.71 -3.73
CA MET A 95 -17.61 2.86 -4.39
C MET A 95 -16.32 3.61 -4.69
N GLY A 96 -15.19 2.99 -4.36
CA GLY A 96 -13.87 3.52 -4.65
C GLY A 96 -12.80 2.45 -4.68
N GLN A 97 -11.59 2.86 -5.06
CA GLN A 97 -10.43 1.98 -5.12
C GLN A 97 -9.17 2.72 -4.66
N ILE A 98 -8.36 2.07 -3.84
CA ILE A 98 -6.99 2.47 -3.55
C ILE A 98 -6.03 1.47 -4.19
N SER A 99 -4.98 1.96 -4.85
CA SER A 99 -3.98 1.16 -5.54
C SER A 99 -2.60 1.41 -4.95
N LEU A 100 -1.90 0.32 -4.63
CA LEU A 100 -0.49 0.29 -4.24
C LEU A 100 0.32 -0.31 -5.39
N GLU A 101 1.12 0.51 -6.06
CA GLU A 101 1.97 0.09 -7.18
C GLU A 101 3.44 0.10 -6.75
N PHE A 102 4.11 -1.03 -6.93
CA PHE A 102 5.56 -1.17 -6.81
C PHE A 102 6.24 -0.99 -8.17
N TYR A 103 7.34 -0.24 -8.18
CA TYR A 103 8.06 0.08 -9.41
C TYR A 103 9.59 0.01 -9.23
N GLN A 104 10.32 0.01 -10.34
CA GLN A 104 11.75 0.28 -10.38
C GLN A 104 12.00 1.55 -11.19
N LYS A 105 13.01 2.32 -10.80
CA LYS A 105 13.50 3.42 -11.62
C LYS A 105 14.46 2.87 -12.66
N LYS A 106 14.19 3.14 -13.92
CA LYS A 106 15.14 2.91 -15.00
C LYS A 106 15.77 4.24 -15.36
N LYS A 107 17.07 4.35 -15.07
CA LYS A 107 17.86 5.51 -15.48
C LYS A 107 17.89 5.58 -17.00
N SER A 108 17.37 6.68 -17.53
CA SER A 108 17.38 6.91 -18.96
C SER A 108 18.67 7.60 -19.38
N ARG A 109 19.07 7.42 -20.65
CA ARG A 109 20.16 8.22 -21.21
C ARG A 109 19.61 9.61 -21.54
N TRP A 110 20.38 10.65 -21.24
CA TRP A 110 20.06 12.01 -21.64
C TRP A 110 19.74 12.04 -23.15
N PRO A 111 18.66 12.69 -23.60
CA PRO A 111 17.83 13.69 -22.89
C PRO A 111 16.54 13.16 -22.25
N PHE A 112 16.35 11.85 -22.11
CA PHE A 112 15.08 11.30 -21.59
C PHE A 112 15.03 11.31 -20.06
N SER A 113 13.84 11.53 -19.50
CA SER A 113 13.61 11.43 -18.05
C SER A 113 13.68 9.98 -17.58
N ASP A 114 14.05 9.79 -16.32
CA ASP A 114 13.99 8.48 -15.67
C ASP A 114 12.55 7.93 -15.69
N GLU A 115 12.44 6.64 -16.00
CA GLU A 115 11.15 5.95 -16.10
C GLU A 115 10.85 5.19 -14.81
N CYS A 116 9.62 5.30 -14.31
CA CYS A 116 9.10 4.41 -13.26
C CYS A 116 8.41 3.22 -13.93
N ILE A 117 9.03 2.04 -13.85
CA ILE A 117 8.51 0.83 -14.49
C ILE A 117 7.81 -0.01 -13.41
N PRO A 118 6.47 -0.11 -13.45
CA PRO A 118 5.74 -0.91 -12.49
C PRO A 118 6.01 -2.40 -12.72
N TRP A 119 6.10 -3.15 -11.63
CA TRP A 119 6.27 -4.60 -11.67
C TRP A 119 5.20 -5.35 -10.86
N GLU A 120 4.49 -4.67 -9.96
CA GLU A 120 3.37 -5.22 -9.20
C GLU A 120 2.39 -4.12 -8.79
N VAL A 121 1.09 -4.37 -8.91
CA VAL A 121 0.00 -3.45 -8.54
C VAL A 121 -1.04 -4.20 -7.73
N TRP A 122 -1.37 -3.68 -6.56
CA TRP A 122 -2.47 -4.16 -5.73
C TRP A 122 -3.58 -3.13 -5.73
N SER A 123 -4.77 -3.53 -6.18
CA SER A 123 -5.96 -2.69 -6.24
C SER A 123 -6.98 -3.16 -5.20
N ILE A 124 -7.24 -2.36 -4.18
CA ILE A 124 -8.22 -2.66 -3.15
C ILE A 124 -9.46 -1.82 -3.45
N LYS A 125 -10.53 -2.48 -3.92
CA LYS A 125 -11.83 -1.87 -4.12
C LYS A 125 -12.65 -1.95 -2.85
N VAL A 126 -13.34 -0.86 -2.54
CA VAL A 126 -14.26 -0.75 -1.41
C VAL A 126 -15.66 -0.42 -1.92
N ASN A 127 -16.64 -1.09 -1.32
CA ASN A 127 -18.05 -0.76 -1.43
C ASN A 127 -18.56 -0.39 -0.03
N VAL A 128 -18.99 0.86 0.15
CA VAL A 128 -19.47 1.37 1.43
C VAL A 128 -20.97 1.17 1.55
N VAL A 129 -21.39 0.46 2.59
CA VAL A 129 -22.80 0.20 2.88
C VAL A 129 -23.29 1.00 4.08
N ASN A 130 -24.56 1.37 4.04
CA ASN A 130 -25.26 1.97 5.18
C ASN A 130 -25.97 0.87 5.97
N LEU A 131 -25.79 0.88 7.28
CA LEU A 131 -26.42 -0.08 8.20
C LEU A 131 -27.53 0.63 8.98
N ALA A 132 -28.69 -0.01 9.12
CA ALA A 132 -29.89 0.62 9.64
C ALA A 132 -29.90 0.75 11.17
N ASN A 133 -29.18 -0.14 11.87
CA ASN A 133 -29.22 -0.23 13.33
C ASN A 133 -27.95 -0.86 13.92
N GLU A 134 -27.81 -0.81 15.24
CA GLU A 134 -26.61 -1.29 15.95
C GLU A 134 -26.45 -2.82 15.88
N GLN A 135 -27.55 -3.56 15.79
CA GLN A 135 -27.48 -5.03 15.64
C GLN A 135 -26.82 -5.40 14.30
N GLU A 136 -27.21 -4.73 13.21
CA GLU A 136 -26.55 -4.89 11.91
C GLU A 136 -25.09 -4.46 11.94
N ARG A 137 -24.76 -3.39 12.68
CA ARG A 137 -23.36 -2.98 12.89
C ARG A 137 -22.55 -4.07 13.55
N GLN A 138 -23.03 -4.65 14.65
CA GLN A 138 -22.30 -5.71 15.34
C GLN A 138 -22.06 -6.92 14.44
N ILE A 139 -23.08 -7.37 13.70
CA ILE A 139 -22.95 -8.45 12.72
C ILE A 139 -21.95 -8.08 11.61
N CYS A 140 -21.95 -6.82 11.16
CA CYS A 140 -21.02 -6.35 10.13
C CYS A 140 -19.58 -6.34 10.63
N ARG A 141 -19.31 -5.98 11.89
CA ARG A 141 -17.96 -6.02 12.48
C ARG A 141 -17.33 -7.41 12.40
N GLU A 142 -18.08 -8.43 12.78
CA GLU A 142 -17.64 -9.83 12.75
C GLU A 142 -17.40 -10.31 11.31
N LYS A 143 -18.38 -10.09 10.42
CA LYS A 143 -18.30 -10.50 9.02
C LYS A 143 -17.16 -9.83 8.26
N VAL A 144 -16.93 -8.54 8.49
CA VAL A 144 -15.81 -7.81 7.87
C VAL A 144 -14.49 -8.37 8.39
N GLY A 145 -14.39 -8.70 9.67
CA GLY A 145 -13.20 -9.35 10.24
C GLY A 145 -12.89 -10.69 9.56
N GLU A 146 -13.88 -11.58 9.43
CA GLU A 146 -13.74 -12.85 8.70
C GLU A 146 -13.27 -12.62 7.26
N LYS A 147 -13.87 -11.64 6.55
CA LYS A 147 -13.50 -11.32 5.18
C LYS A 147 -12.10 -10.73 5.06
N LEU A 148 -11.65 -9.90 5.99
CA LEU A 148 -10.26 -9.44 6.00
C LEU A 148 -9.29 -10.61 6.21
N GLY A 149 -9.62 -11.58 7.07
CA GLY A 149 -8.86 -12.81 7.22
C GLY A 149 -8.71 -13.57 5.90
N GLU A 150 -9.82 -13.79 5.18
CA GLU A 150 -9.78 -14.41 3.84
C GLU A 150 -8.91 -13.62 2.85
N LYS A 151 -9.00 -12.28 2.86
CA LYS A 151 -8.19 -11.43 1.97
C LYS A 151 -6.70 -11.45 2.32
N VAL A 152 -6.34 -11.48 3.61
CA VAL A 152 -4.94 -11.61 4.04
C VAL A 152 -4.37 -12.95 3.59
N ILE A 153 -5.11 -14.05 3.72
CA ILE A 153 -4.69 -15.36 3.20
C ILE A 153 -4.47 -15.28 1.68
N ASN A 154 -5.39 -14.66 0.94
CA ASN A 154 -5.24 -14.48 -0.50
C ASN A 154 -3.98 -13.68 -0.88
N VAL A 155 -3.68 -12.60 -0.14
CA VAL A 155 -2.44 -11.83 -0.33
C VAL A 155 -1.22 -12.73 -0.16
N VAL A 156 -1.16 -13.52 0.92
CA VAL A 156 -0.03 -14.42 1.20
C VAL A 156 0.11 -15.50 0.12
N GLU A 157 -1.00 -16.09 -0.33
CA GLU A 157 -1.00 -17.10 -1.41
C GLU A 157 -0.44 -16.55 -2.72
N VAL A 158 -0.87 -15.34 -3.10
CA VAL A 158 -0.40 -14.65 -4.31
C VAL A 158 1.08 -14.29 -4.19
N ILE A 159 1.49 -13.73 -3.05
CA ILE A 159 2.88 -13.35 -2.81
C ILE A 159 3.82 -14.56 -2.85
N ASN A 160 3.34 -15.73 -2.41
CA ASN A 160 4.12 -16.96 -2.40
C ASN A 160 4.25 -17.62 -3.79
N ARG A 161 3.62 -17.08 -4.84
CA ARG A 161 3.82 -17.56 -6.22
C ARG A 161 5.25 -17.24 -6.67
N HIS A 162 5.88 -18.19 -7.37
CA HIS A 162 7.22 -18.00 -7.95
C HIS A 162 7.18 -17.02 -9.13
N GLU A 163 7.13 -15.75 -8.80
CA GLU A 163 6.98 -14.68 -9.75
C GLU A 163 8.11 -13.66 -9.60
N TYR A 164 8.18 -12.70 -10.52
CA TYR A 164 9.27 -11.74 -10.56
C TYR A 164 9.36 -10.91 -9.27
N LEU A 165 10.59 -10.76 -8.77
CA LEU A 165 11.01 -9.74 -7.83
C LEU A 165 12.23 -8.98 -8.41
N PRO A 166 12.38 -7.68 -8.13
CA PRO A 166 13.58 -6.94 -8.49
C PRO A 166 14.85 -7.64 -8.05
N LYS A 167 15.85 -7.68 -8.95
CA LYS A 167 17.18 -8.17 -8.60
C LYS A 167 17.77 -7.35 -7.46
N MET A 168 18.52 -8.01 -6.58
CA MET A 168 19.22 -7.32 -5.50
C MET A 168 20.20 -6.30 -6.10
N PRO A 169 20.05 -5.01 -5.77
CA PRO A 169 20.81 -3.93 -6.40
C PRO A 169 22.24 -3.84 -5.86
N THR A 170 23.10 -3.16 -6.62
CA THR A 170 24.38 -2.66 -6.09
C THR A 170 24.15 -1.40 -5.23
N GLN A 171 25.18 -0.95 -4.51
CA GLN A 171 25.11 0.29 -3.73
C GLN A 171 24.68 1.51 -4.58
N SER A 172 25.14 1.60 -5.83
CA SER A 172 24.78 2.69 -6.75
C SER A 172 23.36 2.62 -7.32
N GLU A 173 22.68 1.49 -7.13
CA GLU A 173 21.38 1.20 -7.73
C GLU A 173 20.28 0.97 -6.69
N VAL A 174 20.63 0.98 -5.40
CA VAL A 174 19.68 0.69 -4.31
C VAL A 174 18.46 1.63 -4.35
N ASP A 175 18.67 2.91 -4.66
CA ASP A 175 17.62 3.94 -4.77
C ASP A 175 16.74 3.81 -6.03
N ASN A 176 17.09 2.89 -6.94
CA ASN A 176 16.29 2.53 -8.10
C ASN A 176 15.32 1.38 -7.81
N VAL A 177 15.47 0.70 -6.67
CA VAL A 177 14.69 -0.49 -6.31
C VAL A 177 13.94 -0.29 -5.00
N PHE A 178 14.59 0.34 -4.01
CA PHE A 178 14.06 0.52 -2.67
C PHE A 178 13.92 1.99 -2.30
N ASP A 179 12.99 2.28 -1.40
CA ASP A 179 12.94 3.55 -0.69
C ASP A 179 13.92 3.52 0.49
N THR A 180 15.03 4.25 0.35
CA THR A 180 16.10 4.33 1.34
C THR A 180 15.89 5.45 2.37
N SER A 181 14.82 6.24 2.24
CA SER A 181 14.59 7.45 3.04
C SER A 181 14.08 7.16 4.46
N LEU A 182 13.45 6.01 4.69
CA LEU A 182 12.91 5.62 5.99
C LEU A 182 13.99 5.06 6.91
N LYS A 183 13.90 5.33 8.22
CA LYS A 183 14.96 4.96 9.19
C LYS A 183 14.95 3.50 9.65
N ASP A 184 13.78 2.89 9.74
CA ASP A 184 13.63 1.57 10.40
C ASP A 184 13.40 0.44 9.41
N VAL A 185 12.98 0.76 8.19
CA VAL A 185 12.57 -0.19 7.16
C VAL A 185 13.01 0.32 5.79
N GLN A 186 13.14 -0.59 4.84
CA GLN A 186 13.44 -0.29 3.44
C GLN A 186 12.45 -1.01 2.52
N PRO A 187 11.27 -0.41 2.24
CA PRO A 187 10.30 -0.95 1.29
C PRO A 187 10.83 -0.89 -0.13
N TYR A 188 10.34 -1.76 -1.02
CA TYR A 188 10.45 -1.51 -2.45
C TYR A 188 9.87 -0.13 -2.78
N LEU A 189 10.35 0.51 -3.85
CA LEU A 189 9.76 1.76 -4.31
C LEU A 189 8.28 1.54 -4.64
N TYR A 190 7.42 2.35 -4.04
CA TYR A 190 5.98 2.25 -4.21
C TYR A 190 5.34 3.62 -4.43
N LYS A 191 4.13 3.62 -4.99
CA LYS A 191 3.22 4.77 -5.02
C LYS A 191 1.82 4.32 -4.63
N ILE A 192 1.10 5.20 -3.95
CA ILE A 192 -0.30 4.99 -3.58
C ILE A 192 -1.15 6.01 -4.33
N THR A 193 -2.19 5.52 -4.98
CA THR A 193 -3.15 6.34 -5.73
C THR A 193 -4.55 5.87 -5.43
N TYR A 194 -5.55 6.72 -5.55
CA TYR A 194 -6.93 6.31 -5.40
C TYR A 194 -7.81 6.85 -6.53
N GLN A 195 -8.96 6.20 -6.69
CA GLN A 195 -10.01 6.53 -7.65
C GLN A 195 -11.36 6.40 -6.95
N ILE A 196 -12.26 7.35 -7.20
CA ILE A 196 -13.65 7.27 -6.76
C ILE A 196 -14.50 6.99 -7.99
N THR A 197 -15.37 5.97 -7.91
CA THR A 197 -16.23 5.58 -9.02
C THR A 197 -17.57 6.29 -8.89
N ASP A 198 -17.84 7.25 -9.77
CA ASP A 198 -19.18 7.83 -9.89
C ASP A 198 -20.06 6.95 -10.79
N SER A 199 -21.37 6.97 -10.52
CA SER A 199 -22.46 6.33 -11.26
C SER A 199 -22.45 6.63 -12.79
N LEU A 200 -21.80 7.73 -13.20
CA LEU A 200 -21.63 8.15 -14.59
C LEU A 200 -20.39 7.57 -15.29
N GLY A 201 -19.58 6.75 -14.61
CA GLY A 201 -18.37 6.12 -15.17
C GLY A 201 -17.15 7.04 -15.31
N THR A 202 -17.26 8.31 -14.89
CA THR A 202 -16.13 9.26 -14.83
C THR A 202 -15.31 9.04 -13.57
N SER A 203 -14.13 8.43 -13.72
CA SER A 203 -13.16 8.26 -12.62
C SER A 203 -12.30 9.52 -12.45
N VAL A 204 -12.38 10.17 -11.30
CA VAL A 204 -11.39 11.18 -10.88
C VAL A 204 -10.23 10.44 -10.21
N SER A 205 -9.06 10.42 -10.84
CA SER A 205 -7.84 9.84 -10.26
C SER A 205 -6.96 10.94 -9.67
N THR A 206 -6.78 10.92 -8.36
CA THR A 206 -5.80 11.79 -7.70
C THR A 206 -4.51 11.02 -7.52
N THR A 207 -3.45 11.48 -8.18
CA THR A 207 -2.10 10.94 -7.96
C THR A 207 -1.46 11.67 -6.79
N MET A 208 -1.25 11.01 -5.65
CA MET A 208 -0.35 11.55 -4.63
C MET A 208 1.08 11.48 -5.15
N ARG A 209 1.63 12.63 -5.52
CA ARG A 209 3.06 12.74 -5.79
C ARG A 209 3.82 12.57 -4.47
N ARG A 210 4.75 11.63 -4.47
CA ARG A 210 5.81 11.46 -3.47
C ARG A 210 6.38 12.83 -3.08
N LEU A 211 6.33 13.15 -1.77
CA LEU A 211 7.07 14.25 -1.17
C LEU A 211 8.58 13.96 -1.30
N ILE A 212 9.15 14.29 -2.45
CA ILE A 212 10.58 14.52 -2.57
C ILE A 212 10.76 15.98 -2.22
N LYS A 213 11.27 16.22 -1.01
CA LYS A 213 11.79 17.52 -0.62
C LYS A 213 13.00 17.78 -1.52
N ASP A 214 12.80 18.58 -2.56
CA ASP A 214 13.88 19.21 -3.30
C ASP A 214 14.81 19.88 -2.28
N THR A 215 15.96 19.27 -2.06
CA THR A 215 17.11 19.97 -1.50
C THR A 215 17.96 20.38 -2.69
N LEU A 216 17.46 21.37 -3.42
CA LEU A 216 18.28 22.28 -4.20
C LEU A 216 18.13 23.65 -3.55
N ALA A 217 18.82 23.79 -2.42
CA ALA A 217 19.35 25.08 -2.02
C ALA A 217 20.70 25.23 -2.71
N LEU A 218 20.79 26.26 -3.56
CA LEU A 218 21.95 26.79 -4.30
C LEU A 218 22.49 25.95 -5.47
#